data_AF-A0A7S2KB26-F1
#
_entry.id   AF-A0A7S2KB26-F1
#
_cell.length_a   1.000
_cell.length_b   1.000
_cell.length_c   1.000
_cell.angle_alpha   90.00
_cell.angle_beta   90.00
_cell.angle_gamma   90.00
#
_symmetry.space_group_name_H-M   'P 1'
#
loop_
_entity.id
_entity.type
_entity.pdbx_description
1 polymer ?
#
loop_
_entity_poly.entity_id
_entity_poly.type
_entity_poly.pdbx_seq_one_letter_code
_entity_poly.pdbx_strand_id
1 'polypeptide(L)'
;MALDATTSMAAVTEPNAGPSVGLRAFAIISSLAMGLLGAVAARYISSVSPKWMGLSNAASGGVLVGVALCHMLPENAETLDPWGRRIKCALGGCDGDDSKDAFPLGFLLCGMGFFLIVVVEQMLAHSHPVEGKGHGHGQRQESDAAGDSAGDASQASRAERGESGDGPSEGG
;
A
#
# COMPACT_ATOMS: atom_id res chain seq x y z
N MET A 1 32.63 -10.69 -51.91
CA MET A 1 31.25 -10.26 -51.64
C MET A 1 31.30 -9.29 -50.48
N ALA A 2 31.28 -8.00 -50.80
CA ALA A 2 31.43 -6.91 -49.84
C ALA A 2 30.04 -6.50 -49.32
N LEU A 3 29.96 -6.31 -48.00
CA LEU A 3 28.81 -5.86 -47.26
C LEU A 3 28.55 -4.38 -47.55
N ASP A 4 27.43 -4.10 -48.20
CA ASP A 4 26.86 -2.75 -48.28
C ASP A 4 25.64 -2.71 -47.35
N ALA A 5 25.89 -2.39 -46.07
CA ALA A 5 24.87 -2.30 -45.02
C ALA A 5 24.88 -0.89 -44.38
N THR A 6 25.12 0.13 -45.20
CA THR A 6 25.30 1.52 -44.77
C THR A 6 24.07 2.40 -45.00
N THR A 7 22.94 1.84 -45.40
CA THR A 7 21.76 2.62 -45.77
C THR A 7 20.61 2.43 -44.79
N SER A 8 20.16 3.55 -44.23
CA SER A 8 18.90 3.76 -43.52
C SER A 8 18.93 3.77 -41.98
N MET A 9 19.78 4.64 -41.41
CA MET A 9 19.44 5.35 -40.17
C MET A 9 19.01 6.79 -40.49
N ALA A 10 18.05 6.95 -41.41
CA ALA A 10 17.31 8.20 -41.52
C ALA A 10 16.39 8.27 -40.30
N ALA A 11 16.95 8.79 -39.22
CA ALA A 11 16.26 9.10 -37.98
C ALA A 11 15.03 9.96 -38.29
N VAL A 12 13.87 9.31 -38.23
CA VAL A 12 12.60 9.97 -37.99
C VAL A 12 12.69 10.58 -36.59
N THR A 13 13.25 11.77 -36.51
CA THR A 13 13.07 12.66 -35.36
C THR A 13 11.68 13.27 -35.51
N GLU A 14 10.64 12.51 -35.15
CA GLU A 14 9.38 13.17 -34.84
C GLU A 14 9.65 14.15 -33.68
N PRO A 15 9.24 15.42 -33.80
CA PRO A 15 9.28 16.35 -32.69
C PRO A 15 8.32 15.81 -31.64
N ASN A 16 8.85 15.02 -30.71
CA ASN A 16 8.16 14.56 -29.52
C ASN A 16 7.89 15.81 -28.70
N ALA A 17 6.78 16.48 -29.02
CA ALA A 17 6.23 17.61 -28.28
C ALA A 17 5.81 17.04 -26.92
N GLY A 18 6.80 16.90 -26.04
CA GLY A 18 6.60 16.36 -24.72
C GLY A 18 5.47 17.13 -24.02
N PRO A 19 4.73 16.47 -23.12
CA PRO A 19 3.61 17.11 -22.44
C PRO A 19 4.07 18.45 -21.86
N SER A 20 3.28 19.49 -22.14
CA SER A 20 3.59 20.86 -21.73
C SER A 20 3.96 20.88 -20.24
N VAL A 21 4.94 21.71 -19.87
CA VAL A 21 5.41 21.82 -18.47
C VAL A 21 4.22 22.06 -17.52
N GLY A 22 3.20 22.78 -17.98
CA GLY A 22 1.94 22.97 -17.26
C GLY A 22 1.17 21.68 -16.98
N LEU A 23 1.08 20.75 -17.95
CA LEU A 23 0.40 19.47 -17.76
C LEU A 23 1.14 18.60 -16.72
N ARG A 24 2.48 18.58 -16.77
CA ARG A 24 3.29 17.85 -15.79
C ARG A 24 3.13 18.42 -14.39
N ALA A 25 3.20 19.75 -14.25
CA ALA A 25 2.99 20.43 -12.97
C ALA A 25 1.57 20.16 -12.42
N PHE A 26 0.55 20.20 -13.27
CA PHE A 26 -0.83 19.89 -12.88
C PHE A 26 -0.97 18.44 -12.39
N ALA A 27 -0.38 17.46 -13.08
CA ALA A 27 -0.40 16.06 -12.66
C ALA A 27 0.29 15.86 -11.29
N ILE A 28 1.42 16.53 -11.05
CA ILE A 28 2.12 16.47 -9.76
C ILE A 28 1.27 17.10 -8.64
N ILE A 29 0.74 18.30 -8.87
CA ILE A 29 -0.05 19.02 -7.86
C ILE A 29 -1.34 18.27 -7.54
N SER A 30 -2.05 17.77 -8.55
CA SER A 30 -3.28 16.99 -8.35
C SER A 30 -3.01 15.67 -7.61
N SER A 31 -1.92 14.96 -7.94
CA SER A 31 -1.52 13.74 -7.23
C SER A 31 -1.18 14.03 -5.77
N LEU A 32 -0.45 15.13 -5.50
CA LEU A 32 -0.13 15.57 -4.15
C LEU A 32 -1.40 15.94 -3.37
N ALA A 33 -2.34 16.65 -4.00
CA ALA A 33 -3.61 17.01 -3.39
C ALA A 33 -4.45 15.78 -3.03
N MET A 34 -4.54 14.78 -3.92
CA MET A 34 -5.20 13.51 -3.61
C MET A 34 -4.49 12.76 -2.48
N GLY A 35 -3.15 12.75 -2.45
CA GLY A 35 -2.37 12.14 -1.38
C GLY A 35 -2.63 12.81 -0.02
N LEU A 36 -2.65 14.13 0.03
CA LEU A 36 -2.98 14.90 1.23
C LEU A 36 -4.42 14.65 1.68
N LEU A 37 -5.37 14.61 0.75
CA LEU A 37 -6.77 14.31 1.06
C LEU A 37 -6.90 12.89 1.65
N GLY A 38 -6.21 11.91 1.08
CA GLY A 38 -6.13 10.55 1.62
C GLY A 38 -5.52 10.50 3.03
N ALA A 39 -4.47 11.27 3.28
CA ALA A 39 -3.85 11.37 4.60
C ALA A 39 -4.79 12.00 5.65
N VAL A 40 -5.52 13.05 5.28
CA VAL A 40 -6.54 13.66 6.15
C VAL A 40 -7.67 12.67 6.42
N ALA A 41 -8.18 12.00 5.38
CA ALA A 41 -9.23 10.98 5.51
C ALA A 41 -8.80 9.84 6.45
N ALA A 42 -7.58 9.33 6.30
CA ALA A 42 -7.01 8.31 7.18
C ALA A 42 -6.96 8.79 8.65
N ARG A 43 -6.67 10.08 8.89
CA ARG A 43 -6.64 10.68 10.22
C ARG A 43 -8.03 10.79 10.87
N TYR A 44 -9.08 10.98 10.08
CA TYR A 44 -10.46 10.91 10.58
C TYR A 44 -10.87 9.47 10.86
N ILE A 45 -10.48 8.54 9.99
CA ILE A 45 -10.78 7.11 10.09
C ILE A 45 -9.97 6.43 11.20
N SER A 46 -8.85 6.98 11.67
CA SER A 46 -8.11 6.38 12.79
C SER A 46 -8.89 6.34 14.12
N SER A 47 -10.05 7.02 14.19
CA SER A 47 -10.99 6.93 15.32
C SER A 47 -11.93 5.72 15.26
N VAL A 48 -12.04 5.03 14.11
CA VAL A 48 -12.82 3.79 13.98
C VAL A 48 -12.00 2.54 14.29
N SER A 49 -12.72 1.49 14.70
CA SER A 49 -12.19 0.22 15.22
C SER A 49 -10.96 -0.33 14.46
N PRO A 50 -9.93 -0.86 15.16
CA PRO A 50 -8.67 -1.37 14.58
C PRO A 50 -8.82 -2.36 13.42
N LYS A 51 -9.95 -3.07 13.34
CA LYS A 51 -10.25 -4.00 12.24
C LYS A 51 -10.39 -3.30 10.89
N TRP A 52 -10.94 -2.08 10.86
CA TRP A 52 -11.12 -1.31 9.62
C TRP A 52 -9.80 -0.75 9.09
N MET A 53 -8.85 -0.43 9.98
CA MET A 53 -7.53 0.05 9.58
C MET A 53 -6.73 -1.01 8.83
N GLY A 54 -6.77 -2.26 9.30
CA GLY A 54 -6.16 -3.39 8.60
C GLY A 54 -6.78 -3.64 7.22
N LEU A 55 -8.12 -3.62 7.14
CA LEU A 55 -8.83 -3.78 5.87
C LEU A 55 -8.51 -2.65 4.88
N SER A 56 -8.43 -1.40 5.34
CA SER A 56 -8.10 -0.25 4.51
C SER A 56 -6.68 -0.32 3.94
N ASN A 57 -5.71 -0.78 4.74
CA ASN A 57 -4.33 -0.97 4.28
C ASN A 57 -4.22 -2.11 3.27
N ALA A 58 -4.94 -3.22 3.49
CA ALA A 58 -4.99 -4.31 2.53
C ALA A 58 -5.66 -3.88 1.20
N ALA A 59 -6.76 -3.13 1.29
CA ALA A 59 -7.48 -2.61 0.13
C ALA A 59 -6.63 -1.61 -0.68
N SER A 60 -5.96 -0.66 -0.02
CA SER A 60 -5.09 0.31 -0.71
C SER A 60 -3.89 -0.39 -1.37
N GLY A 61 -3.30 -1.38 -0.70
CA GLY A 61 -2.26 -2.23 -1.29
C GLY A 61 -2.74 -2.95 -2.54
N GLY A 62 -3.93 -3.55 -2.50
CA GLY A 62 -4.55 -4.23 -3.64
C GLY A 62 -4.81 -3.29 -4.82
N VAL A 63 -5.33 -2.08 -4.57
CA VAL A 63 -5.56 -1.06 -5.61
C VAL A 63 -4.24 -0.61 -6.23
N LEU A 64 -3.21 -0.38 -5.44
CA LEU A 64 -1.89 0.04 -5.94
C LEU A 64 -1.27 -1.04 -6.83
N VAL A 65 -1.32 -2.31 -6.41
CA VAL A 65 -0.87 -3.46 -7.23
C VAL A 65 -1.72 -3.58 -8.51
N GLY A 66 -3.03 -3.41 -8.41
CA GLY A 66 -3.93 -3.48 -9.57
C GLY A 66 -3.66 -2.39 -10.60
N VAL A 67 -3.44 -1.14 -10.17
CA VAL A 67 -3.09 -0.04 -11.08
C VAL A 67 -1.73 -0.29 -11.74
N ALA A 68 -0.74 -0.77 -10.99
CA ALA A 68 0.57 -1.11 -11.55
C ALA A 68 0.44 -2.20 -12.64
N LEU A 69 -0.37 -3.23 -12.40
CA LEU A 69 -0.64 -4.30 -13.35
C LEU A 69 -1.38 -3.81 -14.62
N CYS A 70 -2.44 -3.03 -14.45
CA CYS A 70 -3.29 -2.63 -15.56
C CYS A 70 -2.70 -1.50 -16.42
N HIS A 71 -1.91 -0.59 -15.83
CA HIS A 71 -1.39 0.57 -16.54
C HIS A 71 0.10 0.47 -16.86
N MET A 72 0.94 0.08 -15.91
CA MET A 72 2.40 0.08 -16.13
C MET A 72 2.85 -1.15 -16.93
N LEU A 73 2.19 -2.30 -16.78
CA LEU A 73 2.60 -3.52 -17.46
C LEU A 73 2.46 -3.47 -18.99
N PRO A 74 1.32 -3.08 -19.58
CA PRO A 74 1.18 -3.03 -21.04
C PRO A 74 2.04 -1.94 -21.67
N GLU A 75 2.17 -0.77 -21.02
CA GLU A 75 3.00 0.34 -21.52
C GLU A 75 4.48 -0.03 -21.57
N ASN A 76 4.96 -0.80 -20.59
CA ASN A 76 6.35 -1.25 -20.55
C ASN A 76 6.60 -2.55 -21.31
N ALA A 77 5.57 -3.32 -21.67
CA ALA A 77 5.72 -4.57 -22.42
C ALA A 77 6.41 -4.33 -23.76
N GLU A 78 6.03 -3.28 -24.49
CA GLU A 78 6.64 -2.90 -25.77
C GLU A 78 8.12 -2.49 -25.62
N THR A 79 8.49 -1.92 -24.48
CA THR A 79 9.88 -1.55 -24.18
C THR A 79 10.73 -2.77 -23.82
N LEU A 80 10.11 -3.82 -23.26
CA LEU A 80 10.79 -5.05 -22.83
C LEU A 80 10.92 -6.09 -23.94
N ASP A 81 10.18 -5.93 -25.03
CA ASP A 81 10.15 -6.80 -26.20
C ASP A 81 11.56 -7.17 -26.75
N PRO A 82 12.49 -6.21 -26.96
CA PRO A 82 13.85 -6.52 -27.42
C PRO A 82 14.63 -7.37 -26.41
N TRP A 83 14.42 -7.15 -25.11
CA TRP A 83 15.04 -7.92 -24.04
C TRP A 83 14.45 -9.33 -23.96
N GLY A 84 13.12 -9.46 -24.06
CA GLY A 84 12.42 -10.74 -24.10
C GLY A 84 12.89 -11.61 -25.26
N ARG A 85 13.09 -11.02 -26.45
CA ARG A 85 13.67 -11.72 -27.62
C ARG A 85 15.10 -12.21 -27.36
N ARG A 86 15.96 -11.39 -26.74
CA ARG A 86 17.35 -11.79 -26.40
C ARG A 86 17.39 -12.95 -25.42
N ILE A 87 16.55 -12.92 -24.39
CA ILE A 87 16.49 -13.99 -23.38
C ILE A 87 15.94 -15.28 -24.00
N LYS A 88 14.88 -15.20 -24.82
CA LYS A 88 14.38 -16.35 -25.57
C LYS A 88 15.47 -16.99 -26.43
N CYS A 89 16.26 -16.15 -27.09
CA CYS A 89 17.38 -16.60 -27.90
C CYS A 89 18.50 -17.25 -27.08
N ALA A 90 18.86 -16.66 -25.93
CA ALA A 90 19.84 -17.24 -25.01
C ALA A 90 19.41 -18.59 -24.43
N LEU A 91 18.09 -18.82 -24.31
CA LEU A 91 17.50 -20.09 -23.88
C LEU A 91 17.39 -21.13 -25.01
N GLY A 92 17.99 -20.88 -26.18
CA GLY A 92 18.00 -21.82 -27.31
C GLY A 92 16.77 -21.74 -28.22
N GLY A 93 15.95 -20.69 -28.10
CA GLY A 93 14.71 -20.53 -28.87
C GLY A 93 14.84 -19.78 -30.20
N CYS A 94 16.05 -19.57 -30.75
CA CYS A 94 16.23 -18.78 -31.99
C CYS A 94 15.94 -19.57 -33.29
N ASP A 95 15.86 -20.90 -33.25
CA ASP A 95 15.95 -21.72 -34.47
C ASP A 95 14.61 -21.98 -35.18
N GLY A 96 13.57 -21.18 -34.91
CA GLY A 96 12.24 -21.35 -35.50
C GLY A 96 11.69 -20.06 -36.13
N ASP A 97 11.49 -20.10 -37.44
CA ASP A 97 11.07 -18.98 -38.32
C ASP A 97 9.70 -18.35 -37.96
N ASP A 98 8.94 -18.96 -37.04
CA ASP A 98 7.59 -18.52 -36.63
C ASP A 98 7.53 -17.91 -35.21
N SER A 99 8.68 -17.56 -34.64
CA SER A 99 8.81 -17.04 -33.28
C SER A 99 8.44 -15.54 -33.18
N LYS A 100 7.19 -15.17 -33.46
CA LYS A 100 6.68 -13.79 -33.22
C LYS A 100 6.47 -13.48 -31.73
N ASP A 101 6.38 -14.51 -30.89
CA ASP A 101 6.11 -14.32 -29.47
C ASP A 101 7.41 -14.05 -28.69
N ALA A 102 7.54 -12.82 -28.17
CA ALA A 102 8.58 -12.46 -27.22
C ALA A 102 8.35 -13.21 -25.89
N PHE A 103 9.45 -13.52 -25.17
CA PHE A 103 9.32 -14.08 -23.82
C PHE A 103 8.52 -13.11 -22.92
N PRO A 104 7.53 -13.59 -22.14
CA PRO A 104 6.61 -12.75 -21.34
C PRO A 104 7.29 -12.14 -20.11
N LEU A 105 8.33 -11.34 -20.36
CA LEU A 105 9.23 -10.80 -19.35
C LEU A 105 8.51 -9.86 -18.37
N GLY A 106 7.50 -9.13 -18.84
CA GLY A 106 6.68 -8.26 -18.00
C GLY A 106 5.94 -9.02 -16.89
N PHE A 107 5.36 -10.19 -17.22
CA PHE A 107 4.70 -11.04 -16.22
C PHE A 107 5.69 -11.62 -15.22
N LEU A 108 6.90 -12.00 -15.67
CA LEU A 108 7.95 -12.51 -14.79
C LEU A 108 8.46 -11.43 -13.83
N LEU A 109 8.73 -10.22 -14.32
CA LEU A 109 9.11 -9.07 -13.48
C LEU A 109 8.02 -8.73 -12.48
N CYS A 110 6.75 -8.78 -12.90
CA CYS A 110 5.64 -8.55 -12.01
C CYS A 110 5.57 -9.60 -10.90
N GLY A 111 5.67 -10.89 -11.26
CA GLY A 111 5.67 -11.97 -10.28
C GLY A 111 6.83 -11.84 -9.30
N MET A 112 8.03 -11.50 -9.80
CA MET A 112 9.21 -11.24 -8.98
C MET A 112 9.03 -10.03 -8.04
N GLY A 113 8.45 -8.94 -8.53
CA GLY A 113 8.15 -7.75 -7.73
C GLY A 113 7.13 -8.04 -6.62
N PHE A 114 6.06 -8.76 -6.93
CA PHE A 114 5.07 -9.21 -5.95
C PHE A 114 5.72 -10.13 -4.90
N PHE A 115 6.53 -11.10 -5.33
CA PHE A 115 7.25 -11.98 -4.42
C PHE A 115 8.17 -11.20 -3.48
N LEU A 116 8.90 -10.20 -3.99
CA LEU A 116 9.77 -9.34 -3.17
C LEU A 116 8.98 -8.58 -2.10
N ILE A 117 7.80 -8.04 -2.44
CA ILE A 117 6.91 -7.38 -1.48
C ILE A 117 6.51 -8.35 -0.37
N VAL A 118 6.09 -9.57 -0.72
CA VAL A 118 5.71 -10.61 0.26
C VAL A 118 6.90 -10.99 1.15
N VAL A 119 8.11 -11.14 0.59
CA VAL A 119 9.31 -11.43 1.39
C VAL A 119 9.59 -10.31 2.38
N VAL A 120 9.52 -9.05 1.95
CA VAL A 120 9.70 -7.88 2.83
C VAL A 120 8.65 -7.89 3.95
N GLU A 121 7.38 -8.18 3.62
CA GLU A 121 6.32 -8.30 4.62
C GLU A 121 6.62 -9.38 5.65
N GLN A 122 7.04 -10.57 5.23
CA GLN A 122 7.40 -11.65 6.15
C GLN A 122 8.61 -11.30 7.02
N MET A 123 9.64 -10.65 6.44
CA MET A 123 10.81 -10.22 7.20
C MET A 123 10.47 -9.16 8.25
N LEU A 124 9.59 -8.21 7.93
CA LEU A 124 9.11 -7.19 8.86
C LEU A 124 8.20 -7.79 9.95
N ALA A 125 7.34 -8.73 9.60
CA ALA A 125 6.44 -9.40 10.54
C ALA A 125 7.18 -10.21 11.61
N HIS A 126 8.36 -10.77 11.29
CA HIS A 126 9.18 -11.53 12.23
C HIS A 126 10.14 -10.67 13.08
N SER A 127 10.25 -9.36 12.79
CA SER A 127 11.21 -8.48 13.47
C SER A 127 10.72 -7.90 14.80
N HIS A 128 9.43 -8.06 15.11
CA HIS A 128 8.90 -7.79 16.45
C HIS A 128 8.60 -9.12 17.13
N PRO A 129 9.48 -9.64 18.02
CA PRO A 129 8.97 -10.54 19.04
C PRO A 129 7.87 -9.76 19.73
N VAL A 130 6.64 -10.25 19.62
CA VAL A 130 5.56 -9.85 20.52
C VAL A 130 6.07 -10.30 21.88
N GLU A 131 6.82 -9.43 22.55
CA GLU A 131 7.22 -9.59 23.94
C GLU A 131 5.89 -9.58 24.68
N GLY A 132 5.33 -10.79 24.76
CA GLY A 132 4.23 -11.13 25.61
C GLY A 132 4.66 -10.73 26.99
N LYS A 133 4.21 -9.56 27.40
CA LYS A 133 4.06 -9.18 28.78
C LYS A 133 3.10 -10.20 29.38
N GLY A 134 3.66 -11.36 29.74
CA GLY A 134 3.03 -12.38 30.55
C GLY A 134 2.76 -11.79 31.92
N HIS A 135 1.70 -11.01 32.04
CA HIS A 135 1.03 -10.79 33.32
C HIS A 135 -0.03 -11.88 33.44
N GLY A 136 0.42 -13.03 33.92
CA GLY A 136 -0.48 -13.99 34.54
C GLY A 136 -1.09 -13.36 35.79
N HIS A 137 -2.30 -12.81 35.65
CA HIS A 137 -3.23 -12.61 36.76
C HIS A 137 -4.44 -13.52 36.54
N GLY A 138 -4.17 -14.82 36.47
CA GLY A 138 -5.17 -15.85 36.72
C GLY A 138 -5.29 -16.10 38.22
N GLN A 139 -5.91 -15.17 38.96
CA GLN A 139 -6.64 -15.44 40.21
C GLN A 139 -7.50 -14.23 40.58
N ARG A 140 -8.74 -14.22 40.12
CA ARG A 140 -9.87 -14.14 41.06
C ARG A 140 -11.12 -14.68 40.39
N GLN A 141 -11.37 -15.93 40.72
CA GLN A 141 -12.68 -16.56 40.66
C GLN A 141 -13.58 -15.74 41.60
N GLU A 142 -14.39 -14.84 41.04
CA GLU A 142 -15.53 -14.23 41.73
C GLU A 142 -16.78 -14.84 41.10
N SER A 143 -16.98 -16.12 41.40
CA SER A 143 -18.27 -16.75 41.40
C SER A 143 -18.91 -16.34 42.72
N ASP A 144 -20.04 -15.64 42.65
CA ASP A 144 -21.11 -15.54 43.65
C ASP A 144 -21.55 -14.09 43.90
N ALA A 145 -22.45 -13.60 43.04
CA ALA A 145 -23.67 -12.94 43.52
C ALA A 145 -24.65 -12.80 42.35
N ALA A 146 -25.69 -13.62 42.41
CA ALA A 146 -26.95 -13.38 41.74
C ALA A 146 -27.52 -12.01 42.14
N GLY A 147 -28.18 -11.35 41.18
CA GLY A 147 -28.85 -10.06 41.32
C GLY A 147 -28.91 -9.44 39.93
N ASP A 148 -29.72 -9.95 39.01
CA ASP A 148 -31.16 -9.66 38.96
C ASP A 148 -31.46 -8.18 39.27
N SER A 149 -31.49 -7.35 38.23
CA SER A 149 -32.35 -6.17 38.17
C SER A 149 -32.37 -5.63 36.74
N ALA A 150 -33.53 -5.87 36.12
CA ALA A 150 -33.99 -5.17 34.93
C ALA A 150 -34.18 -3.67 35.23
N GLY A 151 -33.84 -2.86 34.22
CA GLY A 151 -34.34 -1.49 34.07
C GLY A 151 -33.63 -0.44 34.92
N ASP A 152 -32.93 0.48 34.26
CA ASP A 152 -33.42 1.85 34.26
C ASP A 152 -32.78 2.65 33.12
N ALA A 153 -33.66 3.28 32.34
CA ALA A 153 -33.34 4.17 31.26
C ALA A 153 -33.44 5.59 31.78
N SER A 154 -32.43 6.10 32.48
CA SER A 154 -32.24 7.55 32.64
C SER A 154 -30.84 7.88 33.15
N GLN A 155 -30.00 8.45 32.30
CA GLN A 155 -29.00 9.43 32.75
C GLN A 155 -28.62 10.35 31.60
N ALA A 156 -29.63 11.09 31.15
CA ALA A 156 -29.42 12.44 30.70
C ALA A 156 -29.22 13.34 31.94
N SER A 157 -28.35 14.35 31.79
CA SER A 157 -28.24 15.55 32.64
C SER A 157 -27.81 15.39 34.10
N ARG A 158 -26.50 15.54 34.35
CA ARG A 158 -25.99 16.27 35.53
C ARG A 158 -24.61 16.83 35.18
N ALA A 159 -24.53 17.99 34.55
CA ALA A 159 -24.64 19.31 35.17
C ALA A 159 -23.61 19.48 36.30
N GLU A 160 -22.64 20.34 35.98
CA GLU A 160 -21.64 20.98 36.81
C GLU A 160 -22.01 21.11 38.29
N ARG A 161 -21.09 20.69 39.16
CA ARG A 161 -21.00 21.27 40.50
C ARG A 161 -19.54 21.31 40.90
N GLY A 162 -18.98 22.51 40.85
CA GLY A 162 -17.73 22.83 41.49
C GLY A 162 -17.81 22.57 42.99
N GLU A 163 -16.68 22.14 43.55
CA GLU A 163 -16.48 22.13 44.99
C GLU A 163 -15.10 22.75 45.27
N SER A 164 -15.16 24.06 45.48
CA SER A 164 -14.18 24.84 46.24
C SER A 164 -14.33 24.45 47.72
N GLY A 165 -13.34 23.76 48.26
CA GLY A 165 -13.25 23.44 49.69
C GLY A 165 -11.95 23.99 50.25
N ASP A 166 -11.96 25.29 50.56
CA ASP A 166 -10.98 25.98 51.39
C ASP A 166 -11.33 25.72 52.86
N GLY A 167 -10.37 25.30 53.67
CA GLY A 167 -10.59 24.93 55.07
C GLY A 167 -9.34 25.18 55.92
N PRO A 168 -9.43 25.99 56.99
CA PRO A 168 -8.29 26.36 57.82
C PRO A 168 -7.96 25.26 58.83
N SER A 169 -6.68 25.03 59.08
CA SER A 169 -6.22 24.26 60.24
C SER A 169 -5.50 25.21 61.21
N GLU A 170 -6.26 25.64 62.21
CA GLU A 170 -5.75 26.18 63.46
C GLU A 170 -5.10 25.07 64.31
N GLY A 171 -4.05 25.43 65.04
CA GLY A 171 -3.93 25.02 66.44
C GLY A 171 -3.12 23.76 66.74
N GLY A 172 -1.87 23.97 67.19
CA GLY A 172 -1.02 23.01 67.88
C GLY A 172 0.31 23.64 68.25
#